data_AF-A0A437J7K0-F1
#
_entry.id   AF-A0A437J7K0-F1
#
_cell.length_a   1.000
_cell.length_b   1.000
_cell.length_c   1.000
_cell.angle_alpha   90.00
_cell.angle_beta   90.00
_cell.angle_gamma   90.00
#
_symmetry.space_group_name_H-M   'P 1'
#
loop_
_entity.id
_entity.type
_entity.pdbx_description
1 polymer ?
#
loop_
_entity_poly.entity_id
_entity_poly.type
_entity_poly.pdbx_seq_one_letter_code
_entity_poly.pdbx_strand_id
1 'polypeptide(L)' 'MQTIKRLFTIKTKFEAFLVIYALALGATERGMTYIHQYPGVGGYLLALACTGAVFMAGGMIIDAVDMRRRWQF' A
#
# COMPACT_ATOMS: atom_id res chain seq x y z
N MET A 1 -20.80 16.04 1.86
CA MET A 1 -20.09 14.86 2.43
C MET A 1 -20.26 13.55 1.65
N GLN A 2 -20.74 13.53 0.39
CA GLN A 2 -20.80 12.28 -0.40
C GLN A 2 -19.59 12.07 -1.32
N THR A 3 -18.92 13.15 -1.74
CA THR A 3 -17.80 13.09 -2.70
C THR A 3 -16.54 12.42 -2.12
N ILE A 4 -16.25 12.62 -0.83
CA ILE A 4 -15.07 12.04 -0.15
C ILE A 4 -15.19 10.50 -0.05
N LYS A 5 -16.41 9.98 0.12
CA LYS A 5 -16.65 8.52 0.16
C LYS A 5 -16.28 7.82 -1.14
N ARG A 6 -16.34 8.51 -2.30
CA ARG A 6 -15.93 7.94 -3.59
C ARG A 6 -14.41 7.78 -3.70
N LEU A 7 -13.64 8.63 -3.03
CA LEU A 7 -12.18 8.55 -3.04
C LEU A 7 -11.64 7.33 -2.28
N PHE A 8 -12.38 6.86 -1.28
CA PHE A 8 -12.09 5.61 -0.55
C PHE A 8 -12.71 4.36 -1.20
N THR A 9 -13.39 4.50 -2.34
CA THR A 9 -14.01 3.37 -3.02
C THR A 9 -13.15 2.98 -4.22
N ILE A 10 -12.36 1.92 -4.07
CA ILE A 10 -11.56 1.36 -5.18
C ILE A 10 -12.53 0.68 -6.16
N LYS A 11 -12.69 1.23 -7.37
CA LYS A 11 -13.52 0.63 -8.43
C LYS A 11 -12.68 0.07 -9.57
N THR A 12 -11.56 0.69 -9.87
CA THR A 12 -10.72 0.34 -11.02
C THR A 12 -9.37 -0.21 -10.59
N LYS A 13 -8.74 -1.01 -11.47
CA LYS A 13 -7.36 -1.46 -11.25
C LYS A 13 -6.40 -0.27 -11.15
N PHE A 14 -6.69 0.84 -11.84
CA PHE A 14 -5.86 2.05 -11.80
C PHE A 14 -5.89 2.74 -10.43
N GLU A 15 -7.07 2.89 -9.82
CA GLU A 15 -7.20 3.41 -8.44
C GLU A 15 -6.48 2.50 -7.44
N ALA A 16 -6.58 1.18 -7.64
CA ALA A 16 -5.88 0.19 -6.83
C ALA A 16 -4.36 0.42 -6.86
N PHE A 17 -3.78 0.57 -8.05
CA PHE A 17 -2.36 0.90 -8.22
C PHE A 17 -2.00 2.26 -7.61
N LEU A 18 -2.86 3.26 -7.72
CA LEU A 18 -2.63 4.58 -7.13
C LEU A 18 -2.56 4.52 -5.59
N VAL A 19 -3.43 3.74 -4.96
CA VAL A 19 -3.40 3.51 -3.51
C VAL A 19 -2.14 2.75 -3.10
N ILE A 20 -1.78 1.68 -3.82
CA ILE A 20 -0.55 0.92 -3.54
C ILE A 20 0.69 1.81 -3.67
N TYR A 21 0.72 2.68 -4.67
CA TYR A 21 1.80 3.65 -4.87
C TYR A 21 1.88 4.65 -3.71
N ALA A 22 0.74 5.18 -3.24
CA ALA A 22 0.71 6.08 -2.09
C ALA A 22 1.20 5.38 -0.81
N LEU A 23 0.83 4.11 -0.59
CA LEU A 23 1.32 3.31 0.53
C LEU A 23 2.83 3.04 0.43
N ALA A 24 3.34 2.74 -0.77
CA ALA A 24 4.76 2.50 -1.02
C ALA A 24 5.61 3.75 -0.75
N LEU A 25 5.15 4.93 -1.19
CA LEU A 25 5.80 6.21 -0.92
C LEU A 25 5.91 6.46 0.59
N GLY A 26 4.81 6.35 1.33
CA GLY A 26 4.80 6.56 2.77
C GLY A 26 5.68 5.55 3.53
N ALA A 27 5.65 4.28 3.13
CA ALA A 27 6.51 3.25 3.73
C ALA A 27 8.00 3.48 3.46
N THR A 28 8.34 4.00 2.27
CA THR A 28 9.74 4.31 1.91
C THR A 28 10.26 5.51 2.71
N GLU A 29 9.47 6.57 2.83
CA GLU A 29 9.84 7.77 3.60
C GLU A 29 10.03 7.45 5.10
N ARG A 30 9.15 6.60 5.66
CA ARG A 30 9.29 6.07 7.01
C ARG A 30 10.48 5.11 7.13
N GLY A 31 10.68 4.24 6.14
CA GLY A 31 11.83 3.33 6.03
C GLY A 31 13.16 4.06 6.11
N MET A 32 13.32 5.14 5.33
CA MET A 32 14.51 5.99 5.38
C MET A 32 14.69 6.66 6.75
N THR A 33 13.59 7.10 7.37
CA THR A 33 13.63 7.65 8.72
C THR A 33 14.14 6.62 9.74
N TYR A 34 13.74 5.36 9.65
CA TYR A 34 14.23 4.28 10.53
C TYR A 34 15.72 4.00 10.35
N ILE A 35 16.24 4.09 9.11
CA ILE A 35 17.66 3.91 8.82
C ILE A 35 18.50 5.06 9.41
N HIS A 36 18.00 6.30 9.33
CA HIS A 36 18.68 7.46 9.90
C HIS A 36 18.66 7.50 11.43
N GLN A 37 17.57 7.04 12.05
CA GLN A 37 17.36 7.17 13.49
C GLN A 37 17.95 5.98 14.29
N TYR A 38 18.07 4.81 13.67
CA TYR A 38 18.67 3.61 14.26
C TYR A 38 19.80 3.08 13.37
N PRO A 39 21.04 3.59 13.54
CA PRO A 39 22.19 3.10 12.78
C PRO A 39 22.48 1.63 13.16
N GLY A 40 22.17 0.70 12.25
CA GLY A 40 22.39 -0.73 12.44
C GLY A 40 21.51 -1.62 11.56
N VAL A 41 21.60 -2.93 11.74
CA VAL A 41 20.82 -3.94 10.99
C VAL A 41 19.31 -3.80 11.23
N GLY A 42 18.92 -3.27 12.40
CA GLY A 42 17.53 -3.05 12.78
C GLY A 42 16.78 -2.04 11.90
N GLY A 43 17.44 -0.96 11.48
CA GLY A 43 16.84 0.04 10.58
C GLY A 43 16.52 -0.53 9.20
N TYR A 44 17.42 -1.37 8.66
CA TYR A 44 17.20 -2.08 7.40
C TYR A 44 16.14 -3.18 7.50
N LEU A 45 16.10 -3.92 8.62
CA LEU A 45 15.05 -4.91 8.89
C LEU A 45 13.67 -4.27 8.97
N LEU A 46 13.55 -3.11 9.64
CA LEU A 46 12.30 -2.36 9.72
C LEU A 46 11.89 -1.78 8.36
N ALA A 47 12.85 -1.27 7.57
CA ALA A 47 12.58 -0.81 6.21
C ALA A 47 12.14 -1.95 5.28
N LEU A 48 12.77 -3.12 5.38
CA LEU A 48 12.36 -4.33 4.65
C LEU A 48 11.00 -4.85 5.09
N ALA A 49 10.71 -4.83 6.40
CA ALA A 49 9.40 -5.21 6.91
C ALA A 49 8.30 -4.27 6.41
N CYS A 50 8.56 -2.96 6.36
CA CYS A 50 7.62 -1.95 5.88
C CYS A 50 7.32 -2.12 4.39
N THR A 51 8.35 -2.30 3.56
CA THR A 51 8.20 -2.55 2.13
C THR A 51 7.55 -3.91 1.85
N GLY A 52 7.91 -4.95 2.59
CA GLY A 52 7.27 -6.27 2.53
C GLY A 52 5.77 -6.25 2.85
N ALA A 53 5.37 -5.45 3.85
CA ALA A 53 3.96 -5.24 4.16
C ALA A 53 3.18 -4.58 3.01
N VAL A 54 3.80 -3.64 2.28
CA VAL A 54 3.18 -3.01 1.11
C VAL A 54 2.99 -4.01 -0.04
N PHE A 55 3.92 -4.94 -0.25
CA PHE A 55 3.75 -5.99 -1.27
C PHE A 55 2.57 -6.91 -0.96
N MET A 56 2.43 -7.35 0.31
CA MET A 56 1.28 -8.16 0.73
C MET A 56 -0.04 -7.39 0.61
N ALA A 57 -0.06 -6.13 1.04
CA ALA A 57 -1.22 -5.26 0.92
C ALA A 57 -1.59 -5.01 -0.55
N GLY A 58 -0.60 -4.81 -1.43
CA GLY A 58 -0.81 -4.60 -2.85
C GLY A 58 -1.41 -5.82 -3.55
N GLY A 59 -0.94 -7.02 -3.24
CA GLY A 59 -1.53 -8.26 -3.75
C GLY A 59 -2.99 -8.42 -3.34
N MET A 60 -3.31 -8.18 -2.06
CA MET A 60 -4.68 -8.25 -1.53
C MET A 60 -5.60 -7.21 -2.19
N ILE A 61 -5.13 -5.98 -2.38
CA ILE A 61 -5.93 -4.91 -3.02
C ILE A 61 -6.24 -5.28 -4.47
N ILE A 62 -5.26 -5.80 -5.22
CA ILE A 62 -5.47 -6.22 -6.61
C ILE A 62 -6.45 -7.40 -6.68
N ASP A 63 -6.28 -8.40 -5.82
CA ASP A 63 -7.18 -9.56 -5.78
C ASP A 63 -8.59 -9.19 -5.35
N ALA A 64 -8.76 -8.26 -4.39
CA ALA A 64 -10.06 -7.73 -4.01
C ALA A 64 -10.79 -7.02 -5.17
N VAL A 65 -10.06 -6.27 -6.01
CA VAL A 65 -10.62 -5.63 -7.20
C VAL A 65 -10.99 -6.65 -8.27
N ASP A 66 -10.16 -7.67 -8.49
CA ASP A 66 -10.44 -8.74 -9.45
C ASP A 66 -11.63 -9.60 -8.98
N MET A 67 -11.69 -9.92 -7.70
CA MET A 67 -12.82 -10.57 -7.05
C MET A 67 -14.09 -9.74 -7.22
N ARG A 68 -14.07 -8.44 -6.92
CA ARG A 68 -15.26 -7.60 -7.10
C ARG A 68 -15.77 -7.56 -8.54
N ARG A 69 -14.87 -7.64 -9.53
CA ARG A 69 -15.24 -7.79 -10.94
C ARG A 69 -15.84 -9.16 -11.26
N ARG A 70 -15.31 -10.24 -10.68
CA ARG A 70 -15.82 -11.63 -10.84
C ARG A 70 -17.19 -11.84 -10.20
N TRP A 71 -17.48 -11.20 -9.08
CA TRP A 71 -18.74 -11.35 -8.33
C TRP A 71 -19.87 -10.43 -8.82
N GLN A 72 -19.69 -9.71 -9.93
CA GLN A 72 -20.68 -8.79 -10.49
C GLN A 72 -21.61 -9.44 -11.55
N PHE A 73 -21.87 -10.76 -11.42
CA PHE A 73 -22.89 -11.48 -12.19
C PHE A 73 -24.28 -11.27 -11.59
#